data_AF-A0A814KCH5-F1
#
_entry.id   AF-A0A814KCH5-F1
#
_cell.length_a   1.000
_cell.length_b   1.000
_cell.length_c   1.000
_cell.angle_alpha   90.00
_cell.angle_beta   90.00
_cell.angle_gamma   90.00
#
_symmetry.space_group_name_H-M   'P 1'
#
loop_
_entity.id
_entity.type
_entity.pdbx_description
1 polymer ?
#
loop_
_entity_poly.entity_id
_entity_poly.type
_entity_poly.pdbx_seq_one_letter_code
_entity_poly.pdbx_strand_id
1 'polypeptide(L)'
;MSPLSNNSLFINYHQNPLLEYFQRGLCVSLSTDDPLQFHFTKEPLMEEYSIAAQVWKLSSVEMCELARNSVLMSGFSDEVKKSWLGQNYKEPGIFGNDIRRTNVPNIRIAYRYETFCEELRLLKVAYHSRQEVILFF
;
A
#
# COMPACT_ATOMS: atom_id res chain seq x y z
N MET A 1 5.76 -1.86 -7.25
CA MET A 1 5.61 -3.02 -8.15
C MET A 1 5.08 -2.51 -9.46
N SER A 2 5.53 -3.09 -10.59
CA SER A 2 5.27 -2.56 -11.93
C SER A 2 4.50 -3.58 -12.79
N PRO A 3 3.16 -3.62 -12.66
CA PRO A 3 2.33 -4.65 -13.29
C PRO A 3 2.46 -4.73 -14.81
N LEU A 4 2.64 -3.61 -15.54
CA LEU A 4 2.81 -3.65 -17.00
C LEU A 4 4.14 -4.30 -17.39
N SER A 5 5.24 -3.88 -16.76
CA SER A 5 6.56 -4.54 -16.93
C SER A 5 6.46 -6.04 -16.62
N ASN A 6 5.85 -6.40 -15.49
CA ASN A 6 5.70 -7.80 -15.09
C ASN A 6 4.85 -8.61 -16.08
N ASN A 7 3.81 -8.00 -16.65
CA ASN A 7 2.97 -8.60 -17.70
C ASN A 7 3.73 -8.85 -18.99
N SER A 8 4.62 -7.94 -19.38
CA SER A 8 5.44 -8.12 -20.57
C SER A 8 6.54 -9.17 -20.41
N LEU A 9 7.02 -9.42 -19.18
CA LEU A 9 8.24 -10.21 -18.94
C LEU A 9 8.02 -11.57 -18.28
N PHE A 10 7.10 -11.69 -17.32
CA PHE A 10 7.11 -12.83 -16.38
C PHE A 10 5.75 -13.47 -16.11
N ILE A 11 4.70 -12.67 -15.94
CA ILE A 11 3.42 -13.14 -15.39
C ILE A 11 2.26 -12.33 -15.95
N ASN A 12 1.19 -13.00 -16.37
CA ASN A 12 0.00 -12.31 -16.88
C ASN A 12 -0.51 -11.26 -15.88
N TYR A 13 -1.01 -10.12 -16.37
CA TYR A 13 -1.42 -8.97 -15.56
C TYR A 13 -2.44 -9.36 -14.46
N HIS A 14 -3.40 -10.22 -14.80
CA HIS A 14 -4.41 -10.70 -13.85
C HIS A 14 -3.86 -11.58 -12.72
N GLN A 15 -2.68 -12.16 -12.92
CA GLN A 15 -2.00 -13.00 -11.94
C GLN A 15 -0.96 -12.22 -11.12
N ASN A 16 -0.80 -10.91 -11.37
CA ASN A 16 0.12 -10.10 -10.59
C ASN A 16 -0.32 -10.03 -9.11
N PRO A 17 0.59 -10.30 -8.15
CA PRO A 17 0.23 -10.41 -6.74
C PRO A 17 -0.06 -9.06 -6.06
N LEU A 18 0.15 -7.93 -6.74
CA LEU A 18 -0.03 -6.60 -6.15
C LEU A 18 -1.42 -6.40 -5.56
N LEU A 19 -2.47 -6.80 -6.28
CA LEU A 19 -3.84 -6.65 -5.79
C LEU A 19 -4.05 -7.47 -4.49
N GLU A 20 -3.57 -8.71 -4.46
CA GLU A 20 -3.68 -9.57 -3.28
C GLU A 20 -2.91 -9.00 -2.08
N TYR A 21 -1.69 -8.51 -2.31
CA TYR A 21 -0.87 -7.88 -1.27
C TYR A 21 -1.52 -6.60 -0.75
N PHE A 22 -2.07 -5.80 -1.65
CA PHE A 22 -2.82 -4.60 -1.28
C PHE A 22 -4.06 -4.97 -0.48
N GLN A 23 -4.88 -5.94 -0.90
CA GLN A 23 -6.07 -6.37 -0.16
C GLN A 23 -5.73 -6.86 1.25
N ARG A 24 -4.61 -7.60 1.42
CA ARG A 24 -4.06 -8.02 2.71
C ARG A 24 -3.50 -6.89 3.58
N GLY A 25 -3.40 -5.67 3.06
CA GLY A 25 -2.97 -4.50 3.83
C GLY A 25 -1.46 -4.30 3.89
N LEU A 26 -0.71 -4.96 3.00
CA LEU A 26 0.72 -4.69 2.87
C LEU A 26 0.95 -3.29 2.29
N CYS A 27 2.02 -2.64 2.73
CA CYS A 27 2.46 -1.34 2.22
C CYS A 27 3.08 -1.51 0.83
N VAL A 28 2.23 -1.57 -0.19
CA VAL A 28 2.60 -1.69 -1.60
C VAL A 28 2.22 -0.42 -2.38
N SER A 29 2.91 -0.20 -3.49
CA SER A 29 2.69 0.91 -4.42
C SER A 29 2.88 0.46 -5.87
N LEU A 30 2.28 1.21 -6.80
CA LEU A 30 2.50 1.08 -8.24
C LEU A 30 3.76 1.86 -8.66
N SER A 31 4.52 1.29 -9.58
CA SER A 31 5.74 1.84 -10.18
C SER A 31 5.79 1.50 -11.67
N THR A 32 6.70 2.13 -12.41
CA THR A 32 6.77 1.97 -13.88
C THR A 32 7.88 1.04 -14.37
N ASP A 33 8.92 0.80 -13.57
CA ASP A 33 10.14 0.09 -14.00
C ASP A 33 10.88 0.84 -15.13
N ASP A 34 10.71 0.42 -16.40
CA ASP A 34 11.26 1.06 -17.59
C ASP A 34 10.16 1.71 -18.46
N PRO A 35 9.76 2.97 -18.18
CA PRO A 35 8.74 3.69 -18.94
C PRO A 35 8.86 3.63 -20.45
N LEU A 36 10.08 3.78 -20.98
CA LEU A 36 10.33 3.81 -22.42
C LEU A 36 10.05 2.48 -23.12
N GLN A 37 10.11 1.37 -22.39
CA GLN A 37 9.91 0.03 -22.93
C GLN A 37 8.46 -0.43 -22.84
N PHE A 38 7.77 -0.09 -21.74
CA PHE A 38 6.49 -0.71 -21.40
C PHE A 38 5.26 0.20 -21.50
N HIS A 39 5.47 1.52 -21.68
CA HIS A 39 4.38 2.51 -21.64
C HIS A 39 4.25 3.24 -22.97
N PHE A 40 3.01 3.55 -23.35
CA PHE A 40 2.70 4.20 -24.63
C PHE A 40 2.30 5.66 -24.47
N THR A 41 1.90 6.06 -23.27
CA THR A 41 1.46 7.42 -22.98
C THR A 41 2.63 8.32 -22.56
N LYS A 42 2.38 9.64 -22.57
CA LYS A 42 3.34 10.63 -22.07
C LYS A 42 3.49 10.61 -20.54
N GLU A 43 2.54 10.00 -19.83
CA GLU A 43 2.47 9.97 -18.37
C GLU A 43 2.48 8.51 -17.89
N PRO A 44 3.65 7.84 -17.89
CA PRO A 44 3.74 6.38 -17.72
C PRO A 44 3.17 5.91 -16.38
N LEU A 45 3.44 6.64 -15.29
CA LEU A 45 2.88 6.27 -14.00
C LEU A 45 1.35 6.43 -13.98
N MET A 46 0.80 7.43 -14.65
CA MET A 46 -0.65 7.61 -14.74
C MET A 46 -1.31 6.49 -15.56
N GLU A 47 -0.62 5.98 -16.58
CA GLU A 47 -1.04 4.80 -17.34
C GLU A 47 -1.09 3.54 -16.47
N GLU A 48 -0.09 3.28 -15.63
CA GLU A 48 -0.13 2.17 -14.65
C GLU A 48 -1.35 2.27 -13.72
N TYR A 49 -1.59 3.44 -13.13
CA TYR A 49 -2.77 3.65 -12.27
C TYR A 49 -4.08 3.47 -13.05
N SER A 50 -4.15 3.97 -14.29
CA SER A 50 -5.35 3.89 -15.12
C SER A 50 -5.68 2.45 -15.52
N ILE A 51 -4.68 1.66 -15.92
CA ILE A 51 -4.87 0.26 -16.27
C ILE A 51 -5.21 -0.56 -15.02
N ALA A 52 -4.49 -0.36 -13.91
CA ALA A 52 -4.78 -1.04 -12.65
C ALA A 52 -6.22 -0.77 -12.18
N ALA A 53 -6.67 0.48 -12.25
CA ALA A 53 -8.03 0.86 -11.89
C ALA A 53 -9.08 0.16 -12.77
N GLN A 54 -8.85 0.08 -14.08
CA GLN A 54 -9.78 -0.54 -15.01
C GLN A 54 -9.79 -2.07 -14.92
N VAL A 55 -8.64 -2.70 -14.75
CA VAL A 55 -8.49 -4.16 -14.73
C VAL A 55 -8.89 -4.73 -13.38
N TRP A 56 -8.41 -4.14 -12.27
CA TRP A 56 -8.72 -4.60 -10.91
C TRP A 56 -9.93 -3.93 -10.28
N LYS A 57 -10.60 -3.02 -11.00
CA LYS A 57 -11.80 -2.31 -10.55
C LYS A 57 -11.57 -1.51 -9.25
N LEU A 58 -10.38 -0.91 -9.13
CA LEU A 58 -10.03 -0.10 -7.97
C LEU A 58 -10.89 1.16 -7.90
N SER A 59 -11.41 1.42 -6.71
CA SER A 59 -12.08 2.68 -6.37
C SER A 59 -11.09 3.84 -6.24
N SER A 60 -11.61 5.07 -6.21
CA SER A 60 -10.80 6.26 -5.94
C SER A 60 -10.08 6.20 -4.60
N VAL A 61 -10.72 5.63 -3.57
CA VAL A 61 -10.13 5.43 -2.25
C VAL A 61 -8.91 4.53 -2.31
N GLU A 62 -8.99 3.42 -3.04
CA GLU A 62 -7.89 2.46 -3.17
C GLU A 62 -6.73 3.03 -3.97
N MET A 63 -7.01 3.75 -5.06
CA MET A 63 -5.99 4.48 -5.81
C MET A 63 -5.28 5.52 -4.95
N CYS A 64 -6.03 6.32 -4.18
CA CYS A 64 -5.45 7.31 -3.27
C CYS A 64 -4.62 6.67 -2.16
N GLU A 65 -4.99 5.49 -1.66
CA GLU A 65 -4.19 4.75 -0.67
C GLU A 65 -2.89 4.20 -1.25
N LEU A 66 -2.93 3.65 -2.47
CA LEU A 66 -1.70 3.23 -3.17
C LEU A 66 -0.76 4.43 -3.40
N ALA A 67 -1.30 5.59 -3.80
CA ALA A 67 -0.55 6.82 -3.96
C ALA A 67 0.00 7.35 -2.62
N ARG A 68 -0.79 7.27 -1.54
CA ARG A 68 -0.34 7.62 -0.18
C ARG A 68 0.82 6.73 0.26
N ASN A 69 0.73 5.42 0.01
CA ASN A 69 1.77 4.46 0.38
C ASN A 69 3.08 4.71 -0.37
N SER A 70 3.01 5.10 -1.65
CA SER A 70 4.20 5.43 -2.44
C SER A 70 4.98 6.59 -1.82
N VAL A 71 4.28 7.63 -1.34
CA VAL A 71 4.91 8.77 -0.63
C VAL A 71 5.47 8.33 0.72
N LEU A 72 4.74 7.51 1.49
CA LEU A 72 5.21 7.03 2.79
C LEU A 72 6.55 6.28 2.67
N MET A 73 6.64 5.35 1.71
CA MET A 73 7.84 4.52 1.50
C MET A 73 8.94 5.19 0.66
N SER A 74 8.67 6.36 0.09
CA SER A 74 9.66 7.10 -0.70
C SER A 74 10.87 7.58 0.13
N GLY A 75 11.94 7.98 -0.56
CA GLY A 75 13.14 8.57 0.06
C GLY A 75 13.09 10.09 0.25
N PHE A 76 11.95 10.75 0.04
CA PHE A 76 11.86 12.21 0.19
C PHE A 76 12.05 12.67 1.65
N SER A 77 12.45 13.93 1.81
CA SER A 77 12.66 14.54 3.12
C SER A 77 11.36 14.63 3.93
N ASP A 78 11.50 14.77 5.25
CA ASP A 78 10.36 14.88 6.17
C ASP A 78 9.48 16.09 5.85
N GLU A 79 10.08 17.21 5.46
CA GLU A 79 9.39 18.45 5.09
C GLU A 79 8.51 18.25 3.86
N VAL A 80 9.04 17.56 2.83
CA VAL A 80 8.30 17.22 1.62
C VAL A 80 7.14 16.28 1.97
N LYS A 81 7.39 15.23 2.75
CA LYS A 81 6.33 14.28 3.16
C LYS A 81 5.24 14.96 3.99
N LYS A 82 5.59 15.86 4.92
CA LYS A 82 4.62 16.68 5.66
C LYS A 82 3.78 17.55 4.74
N SER A 83 4.38 18.12 3.70
CA SER A 83 3.67 18.91 2.70
C SER A 83 2.70 18.08 1.86
N TRP A 84 2.96 16.79 1.62
CA TRP A 84 2.06 15.93 0.82
C TRP A 84 1.06 15.13 1.64
N LEU A 85 1.42 14.71 2.85
CA LEU A 85 0.61 13.79 3.67
C LEU A 85 -0.03 14.45 4.89
N GLY A 86 0.50 15.59 5.33
CA GLY A 86 0.09 16.29 6.54
C GLY A 86 1.15 16.28 7.63
N GLN A 87 1.06 17.23 8.56
CA GLN A 87 2.08 17.44 9.59
C GLN A 87 2.29 16.22 10.50
N ASN A 88 1.21 15.46 10.72
CA ASN A 88 1.15 14.35 11.67
C ASN A 88 1.32 12.99 10.99
N TYR A 89 1.80 12.91 9.74
CA TYR A 89 1.77 11.67 8.94
C TYR A 89 2.47 10.43 9.56
N LYS A 90 3.31 10.64 10.59
CA LYS A 90 4.00 9.59 11.34
C LYS A 90 3.17 8.99 12.48
N GLU A 91 2.09 9.66 12.88
CA GLU A 91 1.19 9.16 13.92
C GLU A 91 0.45 7.90 13.44
N PRO A 92 0.17 6.95 14.35
CA PRO A 92 -0.53 5.73 13.99
C PRO A 92 -2.01 5.96 13.69
N GLY A 93 -2.58 5.10 12.84
CA GLY A 93 -4.01 5.09 12.52
C GLY A 93 -4.51 6.42 11.94
N ILE A 94 -5.72 6.81 12.36
CA ILE A 94 -6.41 8.00 11.83
C ILE A 94 -5.70 9.32 12.19
N PHE A 95 -4.90 9.34 13.25
CA PHE A 95 -4.18 10.54 13.69
C PHE A 95 -3.09 10.96 12.70
N GLY A 96 -2.56 10.00 11.94
CA GLY A 96 -1.58 10.24 10.87
C GLY A 96 -2.18 10.42 9.48
N ASN A 97 -3.49 10.67 9.38
CA ASN A 97 -4.15 10.89 8.11
C ASN A 97 -4.82 12.27 8.04
N ASP A 98 -4.29 13.13 7.16
CA ASP A 98 -4.98 14.34 6.75
C ASP A 98 -5.73 14.07 5.43
N ILE A 99 -7.05 13.83 5.54
CA ILE A 99 -7.90 13.53 4.38
C ILE A 99 -7.86 14.63 3.30
N ARG A 100 -7.61 15.89 3.69
CA ARG A 100 -7.56 17.02 2.73
C ARG A 100 -6.33 16.95 1.83
N ARG A 101 -5.33 16.18 2.22
CA ARG A 101 -4.09 15.98 1.45
C ARG A 101 -4.01 14.60 0.81
N THR A 102 -4.44 13.56 1.52
CA THR A 102 -4.33 12.18 1.04
C THR A 102 -5.54 11.71 0.24
N ASN A 103 -6.70 12.35 0.44
CA ASN A 103 -7.99 11.91 -0.09
C ASN A 103 -8.38 10.47 0.30
N VAL A 104 -7.76 9.91 1.34
CA VAL A 104 -8.13 8.59 1.90
C VAL A 104 -9.04 8.80 3.10
N PRO A 105 -10.26 8.26 3.12
CA PRO A 105 -11.18 8.39 4.24
C PRO A 105 -10.61 7.80 5.54
N ASN A 106 -10.87 8.46 6.68
CA ASN A 106 -10.41 7.97 7.99
C ASN A 106 -10.93 6.57 8.32
N ILE A 107 -12.15 6.21 7.89
CA ILE A 107 -12.67 4.85 8.07
C ILE A 107 -11.79 3.78 7.41
N ARG A 108 -11.19 4.10 6.25
CA ARG A 108 -10.31 3.18 5.53
C ARG A 108 -8.98 2.98 6.25
N ILE A 109 -8.45 4.05 6.84
CA ILE A 109 -7.22 4.03 7.64
C ILE A 109 -7.46 3.35 9.00
N ALA A 110 -8.58 3.63 9.65
CA ALA A 110 -9.00 2.98 10.89
C ALA A 110 -9.06 1.46 10.71
N TYR A 111 -9.77 1.00 9.68
CA TYR A 111 -9.84 -0.43 9.35
C TYR A 111 -8.46 -1.06 9.20
N ARG A 112 -7.54 -0.47 8.40
CA ARG A 112 -6.18 -0.99 8.23
C ARG A 112 -5.43 -1.10 9.55
N TYR A 113 -5.51 -0.05 10.37
CA TYR A 113 -4.78 0.02 11.63
C TYR A 113 -5.33 -0.96 12.67
N GLU A 114 -6.66 -1.04 12.81
CA GLU A 114 -7.33 -1.96 13.72
C GLU A 114 -7.07 -3.42 13.35
N THR A 115 -7.19 -3.79 12.06
CA THR A 115 -6.85 -5.13 11.58
C THR A 115 -5.40 -5.48 11.87
N PHE A 116 -4.46 -4.58 11.58
CA PHE A 116 -3.04 -4.80 11.86
C PHE A 116 -2.77 -5.01 13.35
N CYS A 117 -3.35 -4.17 14.22
CA CYS A 117 -3.21 -4.30 15.67
C CYS A 117 -3.76 -5.64 16.17
N GLU A 118 -4.89 -6.09 15.63
CA GLU A 118 -5.50 -7.36 15.99
C GLU A 118 -4.66 -8.56 15.54
N GLU A 119 -4.16 -8.56 14.30
CA GLU A 119 -3.24 -9.60 13.81
C GLU A 119 -1.97 -9.67 14.67
N LEU A 120 -1.38 -8.53 15.03
CA LEU A 120 -0.23 -8.47 15.90
C LEU A 120 -0.54 -8.99 17.31
N ARG A 121 -1.75 -8.71 17.83
CA ARG A 121 -2.21 -9.24 19.12
C ARG A 121 -2.30 -10.76 19.08
N LEU A 122 -2.86 -11.34 18.01
CA LEU A 122 -2.95 -12.79 17.83
C LEU A 122 -1.55 -13.44 17.79
N LEU A 123 -0.60 -12.84 17.08
CA LEU A 123 0.78 -13.32 17.03
C LEU A 123 1.46 -13.27 18.41
N LYS A 124 1.25 -12.18 19.17
CA LYS A 124 1.78 -12.07 20.54
C LYS A 124 1.22 -13.16 21.44
N VAL A 125 -0.09 -13.41 21.41
CA VAL A 125 -0.73 -14.48 22.20
C VAL A 125 -0.17 -15.85 21.80
N ALA A 126 -0.06 -16.14 20.51
CA ALA A 126 0.48 -17.41 20.00
C ALA A 126 1.97 -17.61 20.36
N TYR A 127 2.74 -16.54 20.43
CA TYR A 127 4.14 -16.59 20.87
C TYR A 127 4.26 -16.95 22.35
N HIS A 128 3.47 -16.31 23.22
CA HIS A 128 3.52 -16.57 24.66
C HIS A 128 3.01 -17.98 25.00
N SER A 129 1.94 -18.44 24.36
CA SER A 129 1.44 -19.82 24.56
C SER A 129 2.45 -20.89 24.13
N ARG A 130 3.26 -20.63 23.09
CA ARG A 130 4.35 -21.53 22.70
C ARG A 130 5.51 -21.55 23.68
N GLN A 131 5.85 -20.42 24.30
CA GLN A 131 6.90 -20.39 25.32
C GLN A 131 6.51 -21.20 26.56
N GLU A 132 5.26 -21.11 27.00
CA GLU A 132 4.75 -21.92 28.11
C GLU A 132 4.85 -23.42 27.78
N VAL A 133 4.48 -23.85 26.57
CA VAL A 133 4.56 -25.28 26.17
C VAL A 133 6.02 -25.78 26.12
N ILE A 134 6.98 -24.96 25.72
CA ILE A 134 8.40 -25.35 25.67
C ILE A 134 9.00 -25.46 27.09
N LEU A 135 8.49 -24.71 28.07
CA LEU A 135 8.91 -24.79 29.47
C LEU A 135 8.39 -26.04 30.22
N PHE A 136 7.47 -26.80 29.62
CA PHE A 136 6.93 -28.05 30.17
C PHE A 136 7.58 -29.32 29.57
N PHE A 137 8.64 -29.18 28.77
CA PHE A 137 9.51 -30.27 28.29
C PHE A 137 10.96 -30.00 28.71
#